data_AF-A0A929D8P1-F1
#
_entry.id   AF-A0A929D8P1-F1
#
_cell.length_a   1.000
_cell.length_b   1.000
_cell.length_c   1.000
_cell.angle_alpha   90.00
_cell.angle_beta   90.00
_cell.angle_gamma   90.00
#
_symmetry.space_group_name_H-M   'P 1'
#
loop_
_entity.id
_entity.type
_entity.pdbx_description
1 polymer ?
#
loop_
_entity_poly.entity_id
_entity_poly.type
_entity_poly.pdbx_seq_one_letter_code
_entity_poly.pdbx_strand_id
1 'polypeptide(L)'
;MLEDVEKLLRTTADELEKMLSSKTVMGEPITIGDVTLIPLRSAGFWFGTAGGGGKGGEKVKGEGEGQAAGTGGAGGVKPVAVLIIDKNGVR
;
A
#
# COMPACT_ATOMS: atom_id res chain seq x y z
N MET A 1 22.04 -6.26 19.49
CA MET A 1 21.69 -4.90 19.01
C MET A 1 21.80 -4.78 17.49
N LEU A 2 22.95 -5.04 16.86
CA LEU A 2 23.05 -5.06 15.38
C LEU A 2 22.27 -6.23 14.75
N GLU A 3 22.32 -7.40 15.38
CA GLU A 3 21.57 -8.59 14.97
C GLU A 3 20.05 -8.38 15.00
N ASP A 4 19.55 -7.64 15.99
CA ASP A 4 18.13 -7.33 16.13
C ASP A 4 17.64 -6.38 15.03
N VAL A 5 18.47 -5.40 14.67
CA VAL A 5 18.19 -4.48 13.55
C VAL A 5 18.19 -5.21 12.22
N GLU A 6 19.17 -6.10 11.99
CA GLU A 6 19.19 -6.92 10.77
C GLU A 6 17.94 -7.80 10.66
N LYS A 7 17.52 -8.42 11.78
CA LYS A 7 16.33 -9.25 11.83
C LYS A 7 15.06 -8.48 11.53
N LEU A 8 14.91 -7.26 12.06
CA LEU A 8 13.77 -6.38 11.77
C LEU A 8 13.74 -5.94 10.30
N LEU A 9 14.90 -5.59 9.74
CA LEU A 9 15.01 -5.20 8.33
C LEU A 9 14.66 -6.36 7.39
N ARG A 10 15.20 -7.56 7.66
CA ARG A 10 14.85 -8.78 6.91
C ARG A 10 13.36 -9.07 6.99
N THR A 11 12.78 -9.05 8.19
CA THR A 11 11.34 -9.30 8.38
C THR A 11 10.48 -8.28 7.62
N THR A 12 10.88 -7.01 7.62
CA THR A 12 10.17 -5.94 6.89
C THR A 12 10.27 -6.14 5.37
N ALA A 13 11.47 -6.50 4.88
CA ALA A 13 11.70 -6.78 3.47
C ALA A 13 10.88 -7.99 3.00
N ASP A 14 10.87 -9.08 3.77
CA ASP A 14 10.10 -10.29 3.46
C ASP A 14 8.59 -9.99 3.41
N GLU A 15 8.08 -9.15 4.30
CA GLU A 15 6.67 -8.79 4.33
C GLU A 15 6.28 -7.86 3.17
N LEU A 16 7.16 -6.91 2.80
CA LEU A 16 7.02 -6.11 1.59
C LEU A 16 7.05 -6.98 0.34
N GLU A 17 7.93 -7.98 0.27
CA GLU A 17 8.01 -8.92 -0.85
C GLU A 17 6.74 -9.75 -0.97
N LYS A 18 6.16 -10.24 0.13
CA LYS A 18 4.85 -10.93 0.09
C LYS A 18 3.74 -10.01 -0.40
N MET A 19 3.71 -8.76 0.04
CA MET A 19 2.74 -7.76 -0.41
C MET A 19 2.90 -7.41 -1.89
N LEU A 20 4.13 -7.35 -2.39
CA LEU A 20 4.45 -7.08 -3.79
C LEU A 20 4.45 -8.34 -4.68
N SER A 21 4.36 -9.53 -4.08
CA SER A 21 4.39 -10.79 -4.83
C SER A 21 3.26 -10.84 -5.85
N SER A 22 3.52 -11.53 -6.96
CA SER A 22 2.64 -11.62 -8.14
C SER A 22 1.19 -12.02 -7.82
N LYS A 23 0.92 -12.63 -6.67
CA LYS A 23 -0.43 -13.04 -6.22
C LYS A 23 -1.28 -11.89 -5.67
N THR A 24 -0.66 -10.82 -5.20
CA THR A 24 -1.37 -9.58 -4.85
C THR A 24 -1.74 -8.81 -6.11
N VAL A 25 -0.91 -8.92 -7.15
CA VAL A 25 -1.07 -8.22 -8.43
C VAL A 25 -1.97 -8.99 -9.41
N MET A 26 -1.88 -10.32 -9.46
CA MET A 26 -2.80 -11.20 -10.19
C MET A 26 -3.78 -11.84 -9.20
N GLY A 27 -5.06 -11.50 -9.34
CA GLY A 27 -6.16 -12.16 -8.66
C GLY A 27 -6.34 -13.61 -9.09
N GLU A 28 -7.21 -14.31 -8.38
CA GLU A 28 -7.53 -15.71 -8.68
C GLU A 28 -8.18 -15.82 -10.07
N PRO A 29 -7.71 -16.75 -10.93
CA PRO A 29 -8.35 -16.99 -12.22
C PRO A 29 -9.78 -17.49 -12.05
N ILE A 30 -10.70 -16.89 -12.79
CA ILE A 30 -12.11 -17.27 -12.84
C ILE A 30 -12.38 -17.86 -14.22
N THR A 31 -12.71 -19.15 -14.28
CA THR A 31 -13.03 -19.82 -15.55
C THR A 31 -14.54 -19.95 -15.70
N ILE A 32 -15.06 -19.46 -16.84
CA ILE A 32 -16.47 -19.54 -17.21
C ILE A 32 -16.56 -20.12 -18.62
N GLY A 33 -16.98 -21.38 -18.71
CA GLY A 33 -16.95 -22.11 -19.99
C GLY A 33 -15.53 -22.21 -20.54
N ASP A 34 -15.33 -21.70 -21.75
CA ASP A 34 -14.03 -21.69 -22.44
C ASP A 34 -13.22 -20.38 -22.26
N VAL A 35 -13.66 -19.50 -21.33
CA VAL A 35 -13.04 -18.21 -21.07
C VAL A 35 -12.44 -18.19 -19.66
N THR A 36 -11.18 -17.80 -19.53
CA THR A 36 -10.52 -17.56 -18.24
C THR A 36 -10.27 -16.07 -18.04
N LEU A 37 -10.74 -15.55 -16.91
CA LEU A 37 -10.55 -14.16 -16.49
C LEU A 37 -9.51 -14.10 -15.38
N ILE A 38 -8.47 -13.28 -15.52
CA ILE A 38 -7.47 -13.05 -14.48
C ILE A 38 -7.54 -11.57 -14.08
N PRO A 39 -8.12 -11.24 -12.92
CA PRO A 39 -8.17 -9.87 -12.43
C PRO A 39 -6.76 -9.36 -12.13
N LEU A 40 -6.42 -8.16 -12.58
CA LEU A 40 -5.17 -7.49 -12.25
C LEU A 40 -5.44 -6.37 -11.25
N ARG A 41 -4.70 -6.37 -10.13
CA ARG A 41 -4.80 -5.41 -9.03
C ARG A 41 -3.44 -4.76 -8.82
N SER A 42 -3.41 -3.52 -8.34
CA SER A 42 -2.20 -2.82 -7.93
C SER A 42 -2.31 -2.49 -6.46
N ALA A 43 -1.31 -2.88 -5.68
CA ALA A 43 -1.17 -2.51 -4.28
C ALA A 43 -0.13 -1.40 -4.15
N GLY A 44 -0.39 -0.43 -3.28
CA GLY A 44 0.53 0.66 -3.00
C GLY A 44 0.49 1.05 -1.54
N PHE A 45 1.64 1.42 -1.01
CA PHE A 45 1.81 1.96 0.34
C PHE A 45 2.37 3.38 0.23
N TRP A 46 1.81 4.28 1.02
CA TRP A 46 2.24 5.66 1.14
C TRP A 46 2.64 5.90 2.58
N PHE A 47 3.86 6.40 2.81
CA PHE A 47 4.35 6.79 4.12
C PHE A 47 4.75 8.26 4.05
N GLY A 48 4.26 9.05 5.00
CA GLY A 48 4.49 10.48 5.02
C GLY A 48 4.60 11.01 6.44
N THR A 49 5.33 12.10 6.57
CA THR A 49 5.31 12.96 7.75
C THR A 49 4.27 14.05 7.52
N ALA A 50 3.26 14.11 8.38
CA ALA A 50 2.38 15.26 8.51
C ALA A 50 3.08 16.27 9.43
N GLY A 51 3.79 17.23 8.83
CA GLY A 51 4.27 18.42 9.55
C GLY A 51 3.19 19.50 9.51
N GLY A 52 2.45 19.65 10.60
CA GLY A 52 1.47 20.72 10.78
C GLY A 52 2.04 21.81 11.69
N GLY A 53 2.42 22.95 11.13
CA GLY A 53 2.64 24.16 11.92
C GLY A 53 1.29 24.72 12.36
N GLY A 54 0.90 24.46 13.61
CA GLY A 54 -0.31 25.06 14.18
C GLY A 54 -0.06 26.54 14.45
N LYS A 55 -0.54 27.43 13.56
CA LYS A 55 -0.79 28.82 13.99
C LYS A 55 -2.03 28.78 14.86
N GLY A 56 -1.82 28.83 16.18
CA GLY A 56 -2.91 29.07 17.13
C GLY A 56 -3.67 30.30 16.68
N GLY A 57 -4.89 30.09 16.17
CA GLY A 57 -5.80 31.20 15.90
C GLY A 57 -6.07 31.90 17.23
N GLU A 58 -5.81 33.20 17.27
CA GLU A 58 -6.07 34.04 18.44
C GLU A 58 -7.44 33.72 19.04
N LYS A 59 -7.44 33.51 20.36
CA LYS A 59 -8.54 33.58 21.35
C LYS A 59 -8.73 32.33 22.21
N VAL A 60 -7.66 31.68 22.66
CA VAL A 60 -7.66 31.05 23.99
C VAL A 60 -6.28 31.26 24.63
N LYS A 61 -6.29 31.83 25.82
CA LYS A 61 -5.13 32.22 26.63
C LYS A 61 -4.36 30.95 27.05
N GLY A 62 -3.31 30.61 26.30
CA GLY A 62 -2.49 29.41 26.50
C GLY A 62 -1.56 29.19 25.31
N GLU A 63 -0.65 30.13 25.06
CA GLU A 63 0.25 30.12 23.90
C GLU A 63 1.38 29.09 24.10
N GLY A 64 1.25 27.96 23.40
CA GLY A 64 2.38 27.09 23.06
C GLY A 64 2.44 26.97 21.55
N GLU A 65 3.57 27.35 20.95
CA GLU A 65 3.88 27.04 19.56
C GLU A 65 4.02 25.51 19.43
N GLY A 66 2.92 24.83 19.12
CA GLY A 66 2.92 23.39 18.93
C GLY A 66 3.39 23.03 17.53
N GLN A 67 4.62 22.52 17.40
CA GLN A 67 4.99 21.73 16.22
C GLN A 67 4.24 20.39 16.30
N ALA A 68 3.17 20.24 15.53
CA ALA A 68 2.56 18.93 15.37
C ALA A 68 3.36 18.15 14.32
N ALA A 69 4.26 17.30 14.81
CA ALA A 69 4.93 16.29 14.00
C ALA A 69 4.13 14.99 14.11
N GLY A 70 3.43 14.61 13.04
CA GLY A 70 2.81 13.30 12.89
C GLY A 70 3.55 12.50 11.83
N THR A 71 3.75 11.20 12.07
CA THR A 71 4.07 10.23 11.01
C THR A 71 2.82 9.41 10.73
N GLY A 72 2.59 9.09 9.46
CA GLY A 72 1.43 8.31 9.04
C GLY A 72 1.73 7.47 7.81
N GLY A 73 1.03 6.35 7.71
CA GLY A 73 1.05 5.50 6.53
C GLY A 73 -0.36 5.19 6.07
N ALA A 74 -0.56 5.04 4.76
CA ALA A 74 -1.79 4.56 4.17
C ALA A 74 -1.44 3.51 3.11
N GLY A 75 -2.13 2.37 3.14
CA GLY A 75 -2.02 1.33 2.12
C GLY A 75 -3.35 1.15 1.40
N GLY A 76 -3.29 0.79 0.12
CA GLY A 76 -4.50 0.54 -0.66
C GLY A 76 -4.26 -0.45 -1.81
N VAL A 77 -5.32 -1.14 -2.19
CA VAL A 77 -5.36 -2.01 -3.37
C VAL A 77 -6.40 -1.46 -4.34
N LYS A 78 -6.04 -1.29 -5.61
CA LYS A 78 -6.94 -0.83 -6.67
C LYS A 78 -7.01 -1.86 -7.80
N PRO A 79 -8.18 -2.15 -8.38
CA PRO A 79 -8.26 -2.91 -9.62
C PRO A 79 -7.66 -2.09 -10.77
N VAL A 80 -6.97 -2.76 -11.70
CA VAL A 80 -6.30 -2.11 -12.84
C VAL A 80 -6.85 -2.63 -14.16
N ALA A 81 -6.99 -3.94 -14.31
CA ALA A 81 -7.45 -4.58 -15.54
C ALA A 81 -7.99 -5.98 -15.28
N VAL A 82 -8.49 -6.64 -16.32
CA VAL A 82 -8.81 -8.07 -16.32
C VAL A 82 -8.21 -8.64 -17.59
N LEU A 83 -7.38 -9.67 -17.46
CA LEU A 83 -6.88 -10.44 -18.60
C LEU A 83 -7.94 -11.47 -18.99
N ILE A 84 -8.32 -11.50 -20.26
CA ILE A 84 -9.26 -12.46 -20.83
C ILE A 84 -8.47 -13.41 -21.71
N ILE A 85 -8.56 -14.70 -21.40
CA ILE A 85 -7.96 -15.78 -22.18
C ILE A 85 -9.11 -16.61 -22.73
N ASP A 86 -9.25 -16.64 -24.06
CA ASP A 86 -10.23 -17.47 -24.75
C ASP A 86 -9.63 -18.11 -26.01
N LYS A 87 -10.45 -18.85 -26.77
CA LYS A 87 -10.02 -19.52 -28.02
C LYS A 87 -9.48 -18.57 -29.09
N ASN A 88 -9.84 -17.29 -29.03
CA ASN A 88 -9.41 -16.26 -29.97
C ASN A 88 -8.10 -15.57 -29.52
N GLY A 89 -7.60 -15.86 -28.32
CA GLY A 89 -6.33 -15.35 -27.81
C GLY A 89 -6.45 -14.65 -26.46
N VAL A 90 -5.49 -13.74 -26.20
CA VAL A 90 -5.35 -13.03 -24.92
C VAL A 90 -5.60 -11.53 -25.14
N ARG A 91 -6.41 -10.89 -24.29
CA ARG A 91 -6.66 -9.44 -24.31
C ARG A 91 -6.95 -8.87 -22.93
#